data_AF-A0A258YNI5-F1
#
_entry.id   AF-A0A258YNI5-F1
#
_cell.length_a   1.000
_cell.length_b   1.000
_cell.length_c   1.000
_cell.angle_alpha   90.00
_cell.angle_beta   90.00
_cell.angle_gamma   90.00
#
_symmetry.space_group_name_H-M   'P 1'
#
loop_
_entity.id
_entity.type
_entity.pdbx_description
1 polymer ?
#
loop_
_entity_poly.entity_id
_entity_poly.type
_entity_poly.pdbx_seq_one_letter_code
_entity_poly.pdbx_strand_id
1 'polypeptide(L)'
;MDATLQKYISQTTDTNNYLVTANNGGHQYINDFEEVYACYAANFPSELNNWLQNKMMLNALPFNVKQYVQFACEATIVKFFADKYKTDLAIEKKINPANKMDVDLVFSENGFTFNIEIKCSDFNAKEAIDASNTLKIQPVGRLDGFGDTLAELQELLKPVAEKLNLDAIVATKNMDNSLKDFLLSANKKFNPAASDKELNILSVSCNDAEDMQLWYYYMFKDQGLFTSSSFHPVSEFENVDVVILNNLYFKHYEYFNKKLLNSWDFGNCFNLIFINPFAKQKKDAAVAELLKICHNQNAGLRLWNMPGTAEEEVKDSRRIADYIKGELEDKLKQYFFNQP
;
A
#
# COMPACT_ATOMS: atom_id res chain seq x y z
N MET A 1 26.41 -8.96 7.60
CA MET A 1 25.71 -10.08 6.95
C MET A 1 25.98 -11.44 7.58
N ASP A 2 24.90 -12.14 7.94
CA ASP A 2 24.90 -13.56 8.32
C ASP A 2 25.35 -14.48 7.17
N ALA A 3 25.98 -15.62 7.49
CA ALA A 3 26.57 -16.51 6.48
C ALA A 3 25.53 -17.16 5.56
N THR A 4 24.33 -17.44 6.06
CA THR A 4 23.26 -18.04 5.23
C THR A 4 22.73 -17.00 4.26
N LEU A 5 22.43 -15.79 4.72
CA LEU A 5 21.99 -14.69 3.85
C LEU A 5 23.05 -14.37 2.78
N GLN A 6 24.31 -14.25 3.19
CA GLN A 6 25.43 -14.01 2.27
C GLN A 6 25.52 -15.11 1.19
N LYS A 7 25.33 -16.37 1.57
CA LYS A 7 25.30 -17.49 0.64
C LYS A 7 24.19 -17.32 -0.40
N TYR A 8 22.95 -17.06 0.01
CA TYR A 8 21.83 -16.89 -0.92
C TYR A 8 22.04 -15.71 -1.89
N ILE A 9 22.52 -14.58 -1.39
CA ILE A 9 22.83 -13.41 -2.24
C ILE A 9 23.93 -13.76 -3.23
N SER A 10 25.02 -14.39 -2.78
CA SER A 10 26.15 -14.75 -3.65
C SER A 10 25.81 -15.80 -4.71
N GLN A 11 24.81 -16.66 -4.47
CA GLN A 11 24.36 -17.69 -5.39
C GLN A 11 23.29 -17.21 -6.38
N THR A 12 22.68 -16.05 -6.12
CA THR A 12 21.66 -15.48 -7.00
C THR A 12 22.34 -14.89 -8.23
N THR A 13 22.08 -15.47 -9.39
CA THR A 13 22.73 -15.07 -10.66
C THR A 13 22.03 -13.90 -11.36
N ASP A 14 20.75 -13.64 -11.06
CA ASP A 14 20.04 -12.48 -11.59
C ASP A 14 20.46 -11.20 -10.85
N THR A 15 21.29 -10.39 -11.52
CA THR A 15 21.80 -9.14 -10.94
C THR A 15 20.73 -8.04 -10.87
N ASN A 16 19.53 -8.27 -11.42
CA ASN A 16 18.39 -7.37 -11.29
C ASN A 16 17.61 -7.62 -9.99
N ASN A 17 17.90 -8.70 -9.24
CA ASN A 17 17.30 -8.88 -7.92
C ASN A 17 17.71 -7.72 -7.01
N TYR A 18 16.72 -7.06 -6.42
CA TYR A 18 16.92 -5.81 -5.67
C TYR A 18 17.88 -5.94 -4.47
N LEU A 19 17.91 -7.08 -3.78
CA LEU A 19 18.86 -7.35 -2.69
C LEU A 19 20.28 -7.58 -3.22
N VAL A 20 20.42 -8.27 -4.36
CA VAL A 20 21.71 -8.46 -5.04
C VAL A 20 22.25 -7.12 -5.53
N THR A 21 21.41 -6.31 -6.18
CA THR A 21 21.75 -4.94 -6.60
C THR A 21 22.20 -4.09 -5.41
N ALA A 22 21.46 -4.15 -4.28
CA ALA A 22 21.81 -3.41 -3.07
C ALA A 22 23.17 -3.83 -2.52
N ASN A 23 23.40 -5.14 -2.42
CA ASN A 23 24.65 -5.70 -1.92
C ASN A 23 25.85 -5.31 -2.80
N ASN A 24 25.71 -5.43 -4.12
CA ASN A 24 26.79 -5.11 -5.05
C ASN A 24 27.12 -3.60 -5.05
N GLY A 25 26.12 -2.75 -4.84
CA GLY A 25 26.28 -1.30 -4.76
C GLY A 25 26.66 -0.76 -3.37
N GLY A 26 26.68 -1.61 -2.33
CA GLY A 26 26.86 -1.17 -0.94
C GLY A 26 25.74 -0.24 -0.45
N HIS A 27 24.51 -0.41 -0.95
CA HIS A 27 23.39 0.46 -0.68
C HIS A 27 22.75 0.16 0.68
N GLN A 28 22.35 1.17 1.46
CA GLN A 28 21.76 1.01 2.81
C GLN A 28 20.56 0.05 2.85
N TYR A 29 19.83 -0.09 1.74
CA TYR A 29 18.72 -1.02 1.58
C TYR A 29 19.06 -2.48 1.96
N ILE A 30 20.29 -2.96 1.74
CA ILE A 30 20.69 -4.31 2.18
C ILE A 30 20.93 -4.36 3.70
N ASN A 31 21.52 -3.30 4.27
CA ASN A 31 21.77 -3.21 5.71
C ASN A 31 20.46 -3.21 6.49
N ASP A 32 19.48 -2.42 6.03
CA ASP A 32 18.13 -2.39 6.60
C ASP A 32 17.44 -3.77 6.47
N PHE A 33 17.66 -4.47 5.37
CA PHE A 33 17.13 -5.83 5.18
C PHE A 33 17.78 -6.86 6.11
N GLU A 34 19.03 -6.68 6.54
CA GLU A 34 19.66 -7.61 7.49
C GLU A 34 18.87 -7.71 8.80
N GLU A 35 18.25 -6.62 9.26
CA GLU A 35 17.36 -6.62 10.43
C GLU A 35 16.09 -7.42 10.18
N VAL A 36 15.49 -7.28 9.00
CA VAL A 36 14.31 -8.06 8.59
C VAL A 36 14.66 -9.55 8.54
N TYR A 37 15.80 -9.89 7.93
CA TYR A 37 16.31 -11.26 7.92
C TYR A 37 16.50 -11.81 9.33
N ALA A 38 17.14 -11.05 10.22
CA ALA A 38 17.36 -11.47 11.60
C ALA A 38 16.03 -11.71 12.34
N CYS A 39 15.04 -10.86 12.12
CA CYS A 39 13.69 -11.03 12.64
C CYS A 39 13.04 -12.33 12.15
N TYR A 40 13.09 -12.61 10.84
CA TYR A 40 12.55 -13.85 10.28
C TYR A 40 13.28 -15.09 10.76
N ALA A 41 14.62 -15.04 10.86
CA ALA A 41 15.42 -16.15 11.35
C ALA A 41 15.12 -16.48 12.82
N ALA A 42 14.86 -15.46 13.64
CA ALA A 42 14.54 -15.64 15.06
C ALA A 42 13.12 -16.15 15.31
N ASN A 43 12.13 -15.66 14.56
CA ASN A 43 10.72 -15.93 14.81
C ASN A 43 10.12 -17.04 13.93
N PHE A 44 10.65 -17.25 12.72
CA PHE A 44 10.12 -18.20 11.73
C PHE A 44 11.23 -19.08 11.10
N PRO A 45 12.07 -19.76 11.91
CA PRO A 45 13.21 -20.51 11.39
C PRO A 45 12.85 -21.63 10.43
N SER A 46 11.67 -22.24 10.57
CA SER A 46 11.18 -23.29 9.66
C SER A 46 10.83 -22.75 8.27
N GLU A 47 10.40 -21.49 8.18
CA GLU A 47 9.99 -20.85 6.93
C GLU A 47 11.15 -20.13 6.24
N LEU A 48 12.27 -19.89 6.93
CA LEU A 48 13.34 -18.99 6.48
C LEU A 48 13.87 -19.31 5.07
N ASN A 49 14.16 -20.58 4.78
CA ASN A 49 14.67 -20.98 3.46
C ASN A 49 13.65 -20.75 2.35
N ASN A 50 12.40 -21.13 2.60
CA ASN A 50 11.29 -20.93 1.67
C ASN A 50 11.04 -19.43 1.45
N TRP A 51 11.11 -18.63 2.52
CA TRP A 51 10.97 -17.18 2.47
C TRP A 51 12.08 -16.53 1.63
N LEU A 52 13.35 -16.87 1.86
CA LEU A 52 14.48 -16.35 1.07
C LEU A 52 14.36 -16.69 -0.42
N GLN A 53 14.00 -17.94 -0.75
CA GLN A 53 13.94 -18.40 -2.14
C GLN A 53 12.69 -17.88 -2.87
N ASN A 54 11.52 -18.04 -2.25
CA ASN A 54 10.25 -17.86 -2.95
C ASN A 54 9.61 -16.49 -2.69
N LYS A 55 9.88 -15.86 -1.54
CA LYS A 55 9.36 -14.51 -1.23
C LYS A 55 10.38 -13.42 -1.56
N MET A 56 11.62 -13.55 -1.09
CA MET A 56 12.70 -12.59 -1.43
C MET A 56 13.34 -12.85 -2.80
N MET A 57 12.90 -13.92 -3.48
CA MET A 57 13.28 -14.26 -4.85
C MET A 57 14.79 -14.44 -5.04
N LEU A 58 15.52 -14.85 -3.99
CA LEU A 58 16.93 -15.19 -4.11
C LEU A 58 17.06 -16.55 -4.82
N ASN A 59 17.93 -16.62 -5.82
CA ASN A 59 18.09 -17.72 -6.78
C ASN A 59 16.90 -17.93 -7.74
N ALA A 60 15.90 -17.04 -7.78
CA ALA A 60 14.82 -17.12 -8.76
C ALA A 60 15.31 -16.62 -10.14
N LEU A 61 14.85 -17.29 -11.22
CA LEU A 61 15.11 -16.88 -12.59
C LEU A 61 13.85 -17.13 -13.46
N PRO A 62 13.29 -16.11 -14.13
CA PRO A 62 13.66 -14.69 -14.07
C PRO A 62 13.21 -14.02 -12.75
N PHE A 63 13.90 -12.95 -12.33
CA PHE A 63 13.45 -12.10 -11.24
C PHE A 63 12.11 -11.40 -11.57
N ASN A 64 11.13 -11.50 -10.66
CA ASN A 64 9.82 -10.87 -10.83
C ASN A 64 9.69 -9.70 -9.85
N VAL A 65 9.93 -8.48 -10.35
CA VAL A 65 9.87 -7.25 -9.55
C VAL A 65 8.55 -7.09 -8.79
N LYS A 66 7.42 -7.38 -9.45
CA LYS A 66 6.10 -7.26 -8.83
C LYS A 66 5.94 -8.17 -7.62
N GLN A 67 6.31 -9.44 -7.76
CA GLN A 67 6.22 -10.40 -6.66
C GLN A 67 7.18 -10.02 -5.53
N TYR A 68 8.42 -9.65 -5.87
CA TYR A 68 9.39 -9.19 -4.91
C TYR A 68 8.86 -8.00 -4.09
N VAL A 69 8.31 -6.97 -4.75
CA VAL A 69 7.81 -5.77 -4.06
C VAL A 69 6.60 -6.09 -3.17
N GLN A 70 5.67 -6.93 -3.61
CA GLN A 70 4.58 -7.43 -2.76
C GLN A 70 5.12 -8.09 -1.49
N PHE A 71 6.11 -8.97 -1.61
CA PHE A 71 6.69 -9.67 -0.47
C PHE A 71 7.60 -8.79 0.39
N ALA A 72 8.26 -7.78 -0.19
CA ALA A 72 9.01 -6.79 0.56
C ALA A 72 8.08 -5.95 1.45
N CYS A 73 6.92 -5.52 0.90
CA CYS A 73 5.88 -4.85 1.69
C CYS A 73 5.38 -5.74 2.84
N GLU A 74 5.09 -7.02 2.56
CA GLU A 74 4.67 -8.00 3.56
C GLU A 74 5.72 -8.12 4.68
N ALA A 75 6.98 -8.36 4.30
CA ALA A 75 8.07 -8.55 5.24
C ALA A 75 8.34 -7.32 6.12
N THR A 76 8.23 -6.10 5.57
CA THR A 76 8.35 -4.85 6.33
C THR A 76 7.26 -4.73 7.41
N ILE A 77 6.03 -5.08 7.08
CA ILE A 77 4.91 -5.08 8.04
C ILE A 77 5.10 -6.17 9.08
N VAL A 78 5.42 -7.40 8.66
CA VAL A 78 5.66 -8.54 9.56
C VAL A 78 6.77 -8.21 10.56
N LYS A 79 7.89 -7.65 10.10
CA LYS A 79 9.03 -7.25 10.95
C LYS A 79 8.59 -6.27 12.03
N PHE A 80 7.84 -5.23 11.67
CA PHE A 80 7.36 -4.22 12.62
C PHE A 80 6.56 -4.83 13.76
N PHE A 81 5.63 -5.73 13.46
CA PHE A 81 4.82 -6.38 14.49
C PHE A 81 5.58 -7.45 15.26
N ALA A 82 6.47 -8.21 14.59
CA ALA A 82 7.31 -9.22 15.24
C ALA A 82 8.30 -8.63 16.23
N ASP A 83 8.86 -7.45 15.97
CA ASP A 83 9.73 -6.74 16.92
C ASP A 83 8.99 -6.36 18.21
N LYS A 84 7.68 -6.07 18.11
CA LYS A 84 6.86 -5.55 19.21
C LYS A 84 6.06 -6.62 19.96
N TYR A 85 5.67 -7.73 19.30
CA TYR A 85 4.66 -8.68 19.79
C TYR A 85 5.08 -10.17 19.69
N LYS A 86 6.33 -10.49 20.05
CA LYS A 86 6.98 -11.79 19.81
C LYS A 86 6.21 -13.05 20.23
N THR A 87 5.37 -13.01 21.27
CA THR A 87 4.71 -14.21 21.82
C THR A 87 3.39 -14.58 21.14
N ASP A 88 2.70 -13.61 20.54
CA ASP A 88 1.30 -13.79 20.09
C ASP A 88 1.13 -13.52 18.59
N LEU A 89 2.24 -13.53 17.85
CA LEU A 89 2.29 -13.27 16.43
C LEU A 89 2.37 -14.56 15.61
N ALA A 90 1.58 -14.64 14.54
CA ALA A 90 1.59 -15.72 13.57
C ALA A 90 1.50 -15.14 12.15
N ILE A 91 2.21 -15.74 11.21
CA ILE A 91 2.11 -15.45 9.78
C ILE A 91 1.34 -16.57 9.07
N GLU A 92 0.71 -16.26 7.94
CA GLU A 92 0.01 -17.25 7.09
C GLU A 92 -0.97 -18.13 7.88
N LYS A 93 -1.84 -17.49 8.69
CA LYS A 93 -2.74 -18.18 9.61
C LYS A 93 -4.15 -18.34 9.03
N LYS A 94 -4.68 -19.56 9.08
CA LYS A 94 -6.10 -19.85 8.78
C LYS A 94 -6.98 -19.36 9.92
N ILE A 95 -7.78 -18.35 9.65
CA ILE A 95 -8.73 -17.82 10.64
C ILE A 95 -10.19 -18.03 10.24
N ASN A 96 -10.49 -18.16 8.95
CA ASN A 96 -11.84 -18.45 8.49
C ASN A 96 -12.08 -19.97 8.48
N PRO A 97 -12.94 -20.51 9.35
CA PRO A 97 -13.21 -21.95 9.39
C PRO A 97 -13.93 -22.48 8.13
N ALA A 98 -14.55 -21.59 7.34
CA ALA A 98 -15.29 -21.97 6.14
C ALA A 98 -14.40 -22.18 4.90
N ASN A 99 -13.12 -21.81 4.95
CA ASN A 99 -12.18 -22.07 3.87
C ASN A 99 -10.76 -22.35 4.38
N LYS A 100 -9.83 -22.57 3.46
CA LYS A 100 -8.42 -22.90 3.77
C LYS A 100 -7.46 -21.75 3.45
N MET A 101 -7.98 -20.53 3.30
CA MET A 101 -7.15 -19.39 2.96
C MET A 101 -6.50 -18.82 4.22
N ASP A 102 -5.26 -18.37 4.05
CA ASP A 102 -4.42 -17.85 5.12
C ASP A 102 -4.45 -16.33 5.11
N VAL A 103 -4.52 -15.71 6.29
CA VAL A 103 -4.26 -14.28 6.47
C VAL A 103 -2.77 -14.07 6.68
N ASP A 104 -2.21 -13.04 6.06
CA ASP A 104 -0.76 -12.85 5.99
C ASP A 104 -0.13 -12.64 7.39
N LEU A 105 -0.81 -11.93 8.28
CA LEU A 105 -0.35 -11.67 9.64
C LEU A 105 -1.48 -11.64 10.66
N VAL A 106 -1.26 -12.26 11.82
CA VAL A 106 -2.14 -12.19 12.99
C VAL A 106 -1.30 -11.87 14.22
N PHE A 107 -1.73 -10.91 15.04
CA PHE A 107 -1.11 -10.66 16.35
C PHE A 107 -2.18 -10.25 17.36
N SER A 108 -1.84 -10.29 18.66
CA SER A 108 -2.73 -9.86 19.74
C SER A 108 -2.06 -8.81 20.62
N GLU A 109 -2.84 -7.85 21.10
CA GLU A 109 -2.38 -6.81 22.02
C GLU A 109 -3.57 -6.32 22.86
N ASN A 110 -3.36 -6.13 24.18
CA ASN A 110 -4.38 -5.59 25.09
C ASN A 110 -5.76 -6.27 25.03
N GLY A 111 -5.78 -7.59 24.76
CA GLY A 111 -7.00 -8.39 24.67
C GLY A 111 -7.75 -8.28 23.33
N PHE A 112 -7.17 -7.60 22.35
CA PHE A 112 -7.63 -7.56 20.96
C PHE A 112 -6.76 -8.43 20.07
N THR A 113 -7.35 -9.02 19.04
CA THR A 113 -6.67 -9.74 17.96
C THR A 113 -6.77 -8.91 16.70
N PHE A 114 -5.68 -8.79 15.96
CA PHE A 114 -5.60 -8.06 14.70
C PHE A 114 -5.22 -9.03 13.59
N ASN A 115 -6.08 -9.14 12.57
CA ASN A 115 -5.89 -9.97 11.40
C ASN A 115 -5.59 -9.06 10.21
N ILE A 116 -4.42 -9.16 9.61
CA ILE A 116 -3.95 -8.26 8.55
C ILE A 116 -3.74 -9.04 7.25
N GLU A 117 -4.51 -8.67 6.23
CA GLU A 117 -4.25 -9.02 4.83
C GLU A 117 -3.44 -7.90 4.18
N ILE A 118 -2.34 -8.21 3.52
CA ILE A 118 -1.41 -7.25 2.93
C ILE A 118 -1.48 -7.34 1.41
N LYS A 119 -1.81 -6.23 0.75
CA LYS A 119 -1.94 -6.14 -0.70
C LYS A 119 -1.10 -5.03 -1.27
N CYS A 120 -0.52 -5.32 -2.43
CA CYS A 120 0.23 -4.40 -3.23
C CYS A 120 -0.30 -4.44 -4.66
N SER A 121 -0.69 -3.29 -5.18
CA SER A 121 -1.13 -3.19 -6.57
C SER A 121 0.00 -3.35 -7.56
N ASP A 122 -0.38 -3.81 -8.75
CA ASP A 122 0.48 -3.79 -9.93
C ASP A 122 0.35 -2.44 -10.60
N PHE A 123 1.37 -1.61 -10.49
CA PHE A 123 1.37 -0.28 -11.07
C PHE A 123 1.91 -0.25 -12.50
N ASN A 124 2.40 -1.37 -13.08
CA ASN A 124 3.07 -1.36 -14.40
C ASN A 124 2.26 -0.66 -15.50
N ALA A 125 0.95 -0.95 -15.59
CA ALA A 125 0.09 -0.34 -16.61
C ALA A 125 -0.14 1.16 -16.36
N LYS A 126 -0.25 1.56 -15.09
CA LYS A 126 -0.36 2.96 -14.69
C LYS A 126 0.96 3.69 -14.97
N GLU A 127 2.08 3.09 -14.61
CA GLU A 127 3.43 3.64 -14.80
C GLU A 127 3.80 3.79 -16.28
N ALA A 128 3.39 2.85 -17.13
CA ALA A 128 3.56 2.99 -18.58
C ALA A 128 2.81 4.20 -19.15
N ILE A 129 1.60 4.48 -18.65
CA ILE A 129 0.86 5.71 -19.00
C ILE A 129 1.56 6.92 -18.37
N ASP A 130 2.03 6.81 -17.12
CA ASP A 130 2.65 7.92 -16.42
C ASP A 130 3.98 8.37 -17.02
N ALA A 131 4.74 7.45 -17.59
CA ALA A 131 5.97 7.73 -18.33
C ALA A 131 5.73 8.27 -19.75
N SER A 132 4.50 8.19 -20.27
CA SER A 132 4.18 8.69 -21.62
C SER A 132 4.12 10.22 -21.67
N ASN A 133 4.51 10.79 -22.81
CA ASN A 133 4.46 12.22 -23.07
C ASN A 133 3.04 12.66 -23.46
N THR A 134 2.09 12.49 -22.54
CA THR A 134 0.65 12.70 -22.80
C THR A 134 0.02 13.63 -21.76
N LEU A 135 -1.08 14.29 -22.15
CA LEU A 135 -1.95 14.98 -21.21
C LEU A 135 -2.91 13.96 -20.60
N LYS A 136 -2.90 13.86 -19.27
CA LYS A 136 -3.62 12.83 -18.52
C LYS A 136 -4.87 13.41 -17.89
N ILE A 137 -6.00 12.73 -18.09
CA ILE A 137 -7.29 13.11 -17.51
C ILE A 137 -7.76 11.97 -16.60
N GLN A 138 -7.98 12.30 -15.33
CA GLN A 138 -8.43 11.36 -14.30
C GLN A 138 -9.72 11.89 -13.68
N PRO A 139 -10.83 11.13 -13.70
CA PRO A 139 -12.02 11.48 -12.93
C PRO A 139 -11.78 11.24 -11.44
N VAL A 140 -12.47 12.01 -10.61
CA VAL A 140 -12.57 11.77 -9.16
C VAL A 140 -13.73 10.79 -8.94
N GLY A 141 -13.42 9.52 -8.65
CA GLY A 141 -14.42 8.45 -8.56
C GLY A 141 -14.86 7.93 -9.93
N ARG A 142 -16.02 7.25 -9.98
CA ARG A 142 -16.66 6.78 -11.21
C ARG A 142 -17.76 7.74 -11.62
N LEU A 143 -17.50 8.49 -12.68
CA LEU A 143 -18.45 9.43 -13.27
C LEU A 143 -19.19 8.75 -14.43
N ASP A 144 -20.52 8.76 -14.37
CA ASP A 144 -21.36 8.31 -15.47
C ASP A 144 -21.13 9.21 -16.69
N GLY A 145 -21.03 8.61 -17.88
CA GLY A 145 -20.75 9.36 -19.11
C GLY A 145 -19.32 9.91 -19.22
N PHE A 146 -18.37 9.46 -18.38
CA PHE A 146 -16.98 9.91 -18.46
C PHE A 146 -16.35 9.71 -19.85
N GLY A 147 -16.76 8.67 -20.59
CA GLY A 147 -16.28 8.45 -21.95
C GLY A 147 -16.63 9.59 -22.91
N ASP A 148 -17.86 10.09 -22.85
CA ASP A 148 -18.32 11.21 -23.68
C ASP A 148 -17.64 12.51 -23.24
N THR A 149 -17.54 12.73 -21.92
CA THR A 149 -16.82 13.89 -21.35
C THR A 149 -15.35 13.89 -21.76
N LEU A 150 -14.69 12.72 -21.77
CA LEU A 150 -13.31 12.58 -22.20
C LEU A 150 -13.16 12.94 -23.69
N ALA A 151 -14.09 12.49 -24.55
CA ALA A 151 -14.07 12.81 -25.97
C ALA A 151 -14.19 14.33 -26.21
N GLU A 152 -15.09 15.00 -25.48
CA GLU A 152 -15.23 16.46 -25.53
C GLU A 152 -13.95 17.18 -25.05
N LEU A 153 -13.35 16.71 -23.94
CA LEU A 153 -12.10 17.27 -23.43
C LEU A 153 -10.92 17.05 -24.38
N GLN A 154 -10.87 15.90 -25.05
CA GLN A 154 -9.84 15.60 -26.06
C GLN A 154 -9.92 16.58 -27.23
N GLU A 155 -11.11 16.87 -27.75
CA GLU A 155 -11.30 17.88 -28.81
C GLU A 155 -10.96 19.30 -28.33
N LEU A 156 -11.44 19.67 -27.13
CA LEU A 156 -11.22 21.00 -26.56
C LEU A 156 -9.73 21.29 -26.30
N LEU A 157 -8.99 20.29 -25.81
CA LEU A 157 -7.59 20.44 -25.38
C LEU A 157 -6.59 20.10 -26.49
N LYS A 158 -7.05 19.65 -27.67
CA LYS A 158 -6.19 19.33 -28.81
C LYS A 158 -5.19 20.46 -29.16
N PRO A 159 -5.58 21.75 -29.24
CA PRO A 159 -4.62 22.82 -29.53
C PRO A 159 -3.54 22.97 -28.45
N VAL A 160 -3.87 22.64 -27.19
CA VAL A 160 -2.91 22.65 -26.07
C VAL A 160 -1.91 21.50 -26.22
N ALA A 161 -2.39 20.30 -26.54
CA ALA A 161 -1.54 19.13 -26.77
C ALA A 161 -0.57 19.36 -27.93
N GLU A 162 -1.05 19.92 -29.06
CA GLU A 162 -0.23 20.27 -30.22
C GLU A 162 0.84 21.32 -29.85
N LYS A 163 0.45 22.37 -29.12
CA LYS A 163 1.38 23.44 -28.68
C LYS A 163 2.47 22.91 -27.74
N LEU A 164 2.14 21.95 -26.89
CA LEU A 164 3.07 21.35 -25.93
C LEU A 164 3.83 20.14 -26.51
N ASN A 165 3.60 19.79 -27.78
CA ASN A 165 4.18 18.62 -28.44
C ASN A 165 3.94 17.33 -27.63
N LEU A 166 2.70 17.13 -27.18
CA LEU A 166 2.25 15.92 -26.49
C LEU A 166 1.76 14.89 -27.51
N ASP A 167 2.00 13.62 -27.22
CA ASP A 167 1.66 12.51 -28.12
C ASP A 167 0.14 12.28 -28.20
N ALA A 168 -0.56 12.49 -27.09
CA ALA A 168 -2.00 12.29 -26.97
C ALA A 168 -2.58 12.95 -25.71
N ILE A 169 -3.91 12.99 -25.65
CA ILE A 169 -4.69 13.24 -24.44
C ILE A 169 -5.36 11.92 -24.06
N VAL A 170 -5.06 11.38 -22.89
CA VAL A 170 -5.48 10.03 -22.48
C VAL A 170 -6.15 10.02 -21.12
N ALA A 171 -7.08 9.09 -20.93
CA ALA A 171 -7.54 8.74 -19.60
C ALA A 171 -6.45 7.96 -18.86
N THR A 172 -6.24 8.28 -17.60
CA THR A 172 -5.38 7.48 -16.70
C THR A 172 -6.03 6.17 -16.33
N LYS A 173 -5.21 5.19 -15.94
CA LYS A 173 -5.70 3.89 -15.47
C LYS A 173 -6.20 4.02 -14.03
N ASN A 174 -7.51 3.87 -13.86
CA ASN A 174 -8.14 3.75 -12.55
C ASN A 174 -7.89 2.35 -11.95
N MET A 175 -7.47 2.29 -10.68
CA MET A 175 -7.15 1.06 -9.94
C MET A 175 -8.26 0.65 -8.95
N ASP A 176 -9.46 1.25 -9.03
CA ASP A 176 -10.60 0.92 -8.18
C ASP A 176 -11.01 -0.56 -8.22
N ASN A 177 -10.92 -1.21 -9.38
CA ASN A 177 -11.16 -2.64 -9.53
C ASN A 177 -10.12 -3.47 -8.77
N SER A 178 -8.87 -3.01 -8.67
CA SER A 178 -7.85 -3.65 -7.85
C SER A 178 -8.19 -3.53 -6.37
N LEU A 179 -8.63 -2.36 -5.89
CA LEU A 179 -9.12 -2.21 -4.51
C LEU A 179 -10.31 -3.13 -4.23
N LYS A 180 -11.28 -3.22 -5.15
CA LYS A 180 -12.40 -4.16 -5.06
C LYS A 180 -11.88 -5.60 -4.92
N ASP A 181 -11.00 -6.05 -5.81
CA ASP A 181 -10.47 -7.42 -5.77
C ASP A 181 -9.71 -7.69 -4.46
N PHE A 182 -9.01 -6.69 -3.91
CA PHE A 182 -8.35 -6.78 -2.61
C PHE A 182 -9.34 -6.93 -1.46
N LEU A 183 -10.39 -6.10 -1.42
CA LEU A 183 -11.45 -6.20 -0.44
C LEU A 183 -12.15 -7.57 -0.49
N LEU A 184 -12.48 -8.06 -1.69
CA LEU A 184 -13.10 -9.37 -1.89
C LEU A 184 -12.18 -10.52 -1.45
N SER A 185 -10.88 -10.43 -1.75
CA SER A 185 -9.88 -11.40 -1.30
C SER A 185 -9.77 -11.42 0.22
N ALA A 186 -9.63 -10.25 0.85
CA ALA A 186 -9.51 -10.12 2.30
C ALA A 186 -10.79 -10.60 3.02
N ASN A 187 -11.96 -10.21 2.52
CA ASN A 187 -13.26 -10.63 3.05
C ASN A 187 -13.43 -12.15 3.09
N LYS A 188 -12.91 -12.85 2.07
CA LYS A 188 -12.92 -14.33 2.02
C LYS A 188 -11.99 -14.92 3.09
N LYS A 189 -10.82 -14.34 3.31
CA LYS A 189 -9.85 -14.82 4.29
C LYS A 189 -10.27 -14.57 5.74
N PHE A 190 -11.04 -13.52 5.99
CA PHE A 190 -11.49 -13.15 7.33
C PHE A 190 -12.66 -14.00 7.84
N ASN A 191 -12.69 -14.25 9.15
CA ASN A 191 -13.76 -14.99 9.79
C ASN A 191 -15.06 -14.15 9.82
N PRO A 192 -16.16 -14.61 9.18
CA PRO A 192 -17.43 -13.87 9.18
C PRO A 192 -18.11 -13.79 10.56
N ALA A 193 -17.67 -14.60 11.53
CA ALA A 193 -18.12 -14.62 12.92
C ALA A 193 -17.12 -13.99 13.89
N ALA A 194 -16.18 -13.17 13.38
CA ALA A 194 -15.23 -12.43 14.21
C ALA A 194 -15.95 -11.57 15.26
N SER A 195 -15.46 -11.64 16.50
CA SER A 195 -15.99 -10.87 17.64
C SER A 195 -15.63 -9.38 17.54
N ASP A 196 -16.17 -8.58 18.46
CA ASP A 196 -15.82 -7.17 18.65
C ASP A 196 -14.36 -6.96 19.07
N LYS A 197 -13.68 -8.03 19.52
CA LYS A 197 -12.26 -8.05 19.88
C LYS A 197 -11.32 -8.44 18.75
N GLU A 198 -11.85 -8.85 17.59
CA GLU A 198 -11.04 -9.29 16.45
C GLU A 198 -11.18 -8.27 15.31
N LEU A 199 -10.13 -7.49 15.04
CA LEU A 199 -10.13 -6.46 14.01
C LEU A 199 -9.49 -6.99 12.71
N ASN A 200 -10.25 -6.96 11.62
CA ASN A 200 -9.84 -7.42 10.30
C ASN A 200 -9.41 -6.23 9.44
N ILE A 201 -8.15 -6.24 9.01
CA ILE A 201 -7.48 -5.09 8.40
C ILE A 201 -6.98 -5.49 7.01
N LEU A 202 -7.33 -4.71 6.00
CA LEU A 202 -6.66 -4.73 4.70
C LEU A 202 -5.59 -3.64 4.68
N SER A 203 -4.32 -4.02 4.57
CA SER A 203 -3.22 -3.08 4.32
C SER A 203 -2.93 -3.00 2.82
N VAL A 204 -2.90 -1.80 2.27
CA VAL A 204 -2.65 -1.53 0.85
C VAL A 204 -1.41 -0.66 0.68
N SER A 205 -0.43 -1.18 -0.04
CA SER A 205 0.80 -0.47 -0.40
C SER A 205 0.62 0.35 -1.68
N CYS A 206 0.68 1.67 -1.55
CA CYS A 206 0.47 2.68 -2.58
C CYS A 206 1.80 3.23 -3.13
N ASN A 207 1.75 3.79 -4.36
CA ASN A 207 2.94 4.27 -5.04
C ASN A 207 3.40 5.65 -4.57
N ASP A 208 2.67 6.73 -4.83
CA ASP A 208 3.09 8.06 -4.43
C ASP A 208 1.97 8.82 -3.70
N ALA A 209 2.23 10.08 -3.36
CA ALA A 209 1.28 10.94 -2.68
C ALA A 209 -0.02 11.16 -3.48
N GLU A 210 0.07 11.23 -4.82
CA GLU A 210 -1.10 11.36 -5.69
C GLU A 210 -1.84 10.02 -5.79
N ASP A 211 -1.12 8.90 -5.84
CA ASP A 211 -1.70 7.56 -5.82
C ASP A 211 -2.51 7.35 -4.54
N MET A 212 -1.97 7.68 -3.36
CA MET A 212 -2.70 7.62 -2.09
C MET A 212 -3.99 8.45 -2.11
N GLN A 213 -3.94 9.62 -2.74
CA GLN A 213 -5.11 10.46 -2.93
C GLN A 213 -6.17 9.77 -3.83
N LEU A 214 -5.74 9.04 -4.86
CA LEU A 214 -6.64 8.24 -5.71
C LEU A 214 -7.22 7.03 -4.96
N TRP A 215 -6.43 6.31 -4.16
CA TRP A 215 -6.94 5.21 -3.32
C TRP A 215 -8.04 5.68 -2.36
N TYR A 216 -7.90 6.88 -1.81
CA TYR A 216 -8.97 7.50 -1.03
C TYR A 216 -10.24 7.71 -1.87
N TYR A 217 -10.14 8.09 -3.15
CA TYR A 217 -11.31 8.22 -4.03
C TYR A 217 -11.98 6.91 -4.34
N TYR A 218 -11.20 5.86 -4.55
CA TYR A 218 -11.74 4.52 -4.79
C TYR A 218 -12.59 4.04 -3.62
N MET A 219 -12.34 4.54 -2.42
CA MET A 219 -13.18 4.30 -1.24
C MET A 219 -14.34 5.29 -1.14
N PHE A 220 -14.11 6.60 -1.21
CA PHE A 220 -15.06 7.58 -0.66
C PHE A 220 -15.65 8.59 -1.65
N LYS A 221 -15.20 8.65 -2.90
CA LYS A 221 -15.77 9.56 -3.91
C LYS A 221 -16.82 8.85 -4.75
N ASP A 222 -17.31 9.47 -5.82
CA ASP A 222 -18.47 8.99 -6.58
C ASP A 222 -18.39 7.50 -6.93
N GLN A 223 -19.44 6.78 -6.54
CA GLN A 223 -19.57 5.31 -6.58
C GLN A 223 -18.43 4.52 -5.93
N GLY A 224 -17.62 5.14 -5.07
CA GLY A 224 -16.53 4.50 -4.33
C GLY A 224 -17.02 3.34 -3.46
N LEU A 225 -16.11 2.42 -3.14
CA LEU A 225 -16.42 1.15 -2.44
C LEU A 225 -17.03 1.35 -1.05
N PHE A 226 -16.73 2.46 -0.40
CA PHE A 226 -17.24 2.86 0.92
C PHE A 226 -18.29 3.98 0.82
N THR A 227 -19.04 4.02 -0.28
CA THR A 227 -20.22 4.89 -0.46
C THR A 227 -21.52 4.08 -0.58
N SER A 228 -22.66 4.71 -0.32
CA SER A 228 -23.98 4.09 -0.50
C SER A 228 -24.30 3.77 -1.96
N SER A 229 -23.64 4.43 -2.90
CA SER A 229 -23.75 4.22 -4.34
C SER A 229 -22.59 3.39 -4.89
N SER A 230 -21.98 2.54 -4.07
CA SER A 230 -20.82 1.73 -4.47
C SER A 230 -21.05 1.00 -5.80
N PHE A 231 -20.04 0.99 -6.67
CA PHE A 231 -20.09 0.24 -7.92
C PHE A 231 -20.06 -1.29 -7.72
N HIS A 232 -19.85 -1.77 -6.50
CA HIS A 232 -19.87 -3.19 -6.13
C HIS A 232 -20.68 -3.41 -4.85
N PRO A 233 -21.42 -4.53 -4.69
CA PRO A 233 -22.21 -4.77 -3.48
C PRO A 233 -21.39 -4.77 -2.20
N VAL A 234 -21.73 -3.87 -1.25
CA VAL A 234 -21.00 -3.70 0.02
C VAL A 234 -20.99 -4.94 0.90
N SER A 235 -22.02 -5.78 0.80
CA SER A 235 -22.13 -7.06 1.51
C SER A 235 -21.05 -8.08 1.11
N GLU A 236 -20.34 -7.88 0.00
CA GLU A 236 -19.26 -8.77 -0.41
C GLU A 236 -17.91 -8.46 0.24
N PHE A 237 -17.81 -7.37 0.99
CA PHE A 237 -16.59 -6.96 1.71
C PHE A 237 -16.82 -6.44 3.13
N GLU A 238 -17.97 -6.75 3.73
CA GLU A 238 -18.37 -6.33 5.08
C GLU A 238 -17.58 -7.01 6.23
N ASN A 239 -16.77 -8.05 5.97
CA ASN A 239 -15.85 -8.64 6.96
C ASN A 239 -14.54 -7.84 7.10
N VAL A 240 -14.28 -6.88 6.22
CA VAL A 240 -13.13 -5.96 6.32
C VAL A 240 -13.55 -4.78 7.20
N ASP A 241 -12.91 -4.61 8.35
CA ASP A 241 -13.25 -3.55 9.30
C ASP A 241 -12.49 -2.25 8.99
N VAL A 242 -11.23 -2.37 8.58
CA VAL A 242 -10.30 -1.24 8.38
C VAL A 242 -9.46 -1.44 7.13
N VAL A 243 -9.19 -0.34 6.43
CA VAL A 243 -8.19 -0.26 5.36
C VAL A 243 -7.05 0.65 5.80
N ILE A 244 -5.82 0.18 5.73
CA ILE A 244 -4.61 1.00 5.92
C ILE A 244 -4.00 1.28 4.55
N LEU A 245 -3.90 2.53 4.15
CA LEU A 245 -3.06 2.93 3.01
C LEU A 245 -1.66 3.26 3.54
N ASN A 246 -0.63 2.67 2.93
CA ASN A 246 0.77 2.89 3.29
C ASN A 246 1.63 3.11 2.04
N ASN A 247 2.84 3.67 2.18
CA ASN A 247 3.71 3.99 1.05
C ASN A 247 4.84 2.96 0.81
N LEU A 248 4.65 1.70 1.23
CA LEU A 248 5.70 0.68 1.11
C LEU A 248 6.02 0.32 -0.35
N TYR A 249 5.05 0.38 -1.28
CA TYR A 249 5.35 0.15 -2.69
C TYR A 249 6.37 1.18 -3.17
N PHE A 250 6.19 2.47 -2.83
CA PHE A 250 7.17 3.51 -3.12
C PHE A 250 8.57 3.16 -2.62
N LYS A 251 8.65 2.70 -1.37
CA LYS A 251 9.90 2.48 -0.64
C LYS A 251 10.69 1.29 -1.18
N HIS A 252 10.02 0.32 -1.78
CA HIS A 252 10.63 -0.91 -2.31
C HIS A 252 10.80 -0.90 -3.83
N TYR A 253 9.81 -0.41 -4.58
CA TYR A 253 9.86 -0.38 -6.05
C TYR A 253 10.94 0.58 -6.53
N GLU A 254 11.88 0.09 -7.35
CA GLU A 254 13.04 0.86 -7.85
C GLU A 254 13.70 1.76 -6.80
N TYR A 255 13.93 1.22 -5.60
CA TYR A 255 14.46 2.00 -4.47
C TYR A 255 15.78 2.73 -4.82
N PHE A 256 16.58 2.18 -5.72
CA PHE A 256 17.89 2.71 -6.15
C PHE A 256 17.78 3.98 -7.01
N ASN A 257 16.60 4.31 -7.54
CA ASN A 257 16.33 5.55 -8.26
C ASN A 257 15.87 6.69 -7.33
N LYS A 258 15.83 6.45 -6.02
CA LYS A 258 15.18 7.30 -5.02
C LYS A 258 16.12 7.58 -3.85
N LYS A 259 15.98 8.74 -3.22
CA LYS A 259 16.66 9.08 -1.96
C LYS A 259 15.75 8.69 -0.80
N LEU A 260 15.85 7.43 -0.40
CA LEU A 260 15.01 6.83 0.64
C LEU A 260 15.80 6.62 1.93
N LEU A 261 15.10 6.71 3.06
CA LEU A 261 15.56 6.19 4.34
C LEU A 261 14.59 5.13 4.85
N ASN A 262 15.15 4.11 5.52
CA ASN A 262 14.42 3.11 6.28
C ASN A 262 13.28 2.47 5.46
N SER A 263 13.62 1.92 4.28
CA SER A 263 12.62 1.30 3.40
C SER A 263 11.94 0.09 4.04
N TRP A 264 12.62 -0.56 4.99
CA TRP A 264 12.17 -1.76 5.70
C TRP A 264 11.57 -1.47 7.09
N ASP A 265 11.21 -0.23 7.37
CA ASP A 265 10.62 0.19 8.64
C ASP A 265 9.20 0.73 8.46
N PHE A 266 8.21 -0.08 8.84
CA PHE A 266 6.81 0.32 8.80
C PHE A 266 6.47 1.47 9.77
N GLY A 267 7.21 1.61 10.87
CA GLY A 267 7.04 2.72 11.82
C GLY A 267 7.41 4.08 11.21
N ASN A 268 8.28 4.06 10.20
CA ASN A 268 8.71 5.21 9.40
C ASN A 268 8.02 5.26 8.03
N CYS A 269 6.84 4.66 7.89
CA CYS A 269 5.99 4.79 6.72
C CYS A 269 4.92 5.86 6.92
N PHE A 270 4.49 6.47 5.80
CA PHE A 270 3.28 7.27 5.80
C PHE A 270 2.09 6.32 5.81
N ASN A 271 1.25 6.38 6.84
CA ASN A 271 0.06 5.55 6.95
C ASN A 271 -1.20 6.42 7.13
N LEU A 272 -2.28 6.03 6.45
CA LEU A 272 -3.64 6.52 6.69
C LEU A 272 -4.57 5.34 6.95
N ILE A 273 -5.33 5.41 8.03
CA ILE A 273 -6.22 4.35 8.50
C ILE A 273 -7.67 4.77 8.29
N PHE A 274 -8.43 3.97 7.54
CA PHE A 274 -9.82 4.25 7.20
C PHE A 274 -10.73 3.11 7.70
N ILE A 275 -11.82 3.47 8.36
CA ILE A 275 -12.83 2.51 8.80
C ILE A 275 -13.76 2.22 7.62
N ASN A 276 -14.08 0.95 7.37
CA ASN A 276 -15.13 0.57 6.45
C ASN A 276 -16.50 0.91 7.09
N PRO A 277 -17.27 1.88 6.55
CA PRO A 277 -18.55 2.28 7.11
C PRO A 277 -19.62 1.18 7.02
N PHE A 278 -19.39 0.16 6.18
CA PHE A 278 -20.27 -0.99 5.96
C PHE A 278 -19.73 -2.27 6.59
N ALA A 279 -18.76 -2.18 7.51
CA ALA A 279 -18.33 -3.33 8.29
C ALA A 279 -19.52 -3.91 9.09
N LYS A 280 -19.58 -5.24 9.22
CA LYS A 280 -20.66 -5.95 9.94
C LYS A 280 -20.89 -5.43 11.35
N GLN A 281 -19.82 -5.02 12.02
CA GLN A 281 -19.85 -4.57 13.40
C GLN A 281 -18.92 -3.38 13.57
N LYS A 282 -19.33 -2.40 14.39
CA LYS A 282 -18.46 -1.29 14.79
C LYS A 282 -17.55 -1.76 15.91
N LYS A 283 -16.24 -1.73 15.67
CA LYS A 283 -15.19 -2.21 16.60
C LYS A 283 -14.35 -1.06 17.15
N ASP A 284 -15.01 0.00 17.61
CA ASP A 284 -14.38 1.29 17.95
C ASP A 284 -13.22 1.15 18.95
N ALA A 285 -13.34 0.25 19.94
CA ALA A 285 -12.27 0.02 20.92
C ALA A 285 -11.03 -0.63 20.30
N ALA A 286 -11.21 -1.62 19.41
CA ALA A 286 -10.11 -2.26 18.71
C ALA A 286 -9.45 -1.29 17.70
N VAL A 287 -10.26 -0.45 17.02
CA VAL A 287 -9.74 0.60 16.14
C VAL A 287 -8.94 1.65 16.92
N ALA A 288 -9.43 2.07 18.09
CA ALA A 288 -8.70 2.99 18.95
C ALA A 288 -7.36 2.42 19.42
N GLU A 289 -7.30 1.10 19.64
CA GLU A 289 -6.05 0.42 19.96
C GLU A 289 -5.10 0.36 18.75
N LEU A 290 -5.60 0.01 17.57
CA LEU A 290 -4.81 0.03 16.32
C LEU A 290 -4.15 1.41 16.07
N LEU A 291 -4.89 2.51 16.31
CA LEU A 291 -4.38 3.87 16.14
C LEU A 291 -3.23 4.23 17.08
N LYS A 292 -3.09 3.54 18.22
CA LYS A 292 -1.93 3.69 19.13
C LYS A 292 -0.75 2.83 18.69
N ILE A 293 -1.03 1.71 18.05
CA ILE A 293 -0.01 0.74 17.63
C ILE A 293 0.70 1.21 16.36
N CYS A 294 -0.08 1.63 15.36
CA CYS A 294 0.43 2.05 14.05
C CYS A 294 0.57 3.57 13.98
N HIS A 295 1.80 4.04 13.76
CA HIS A 295 2.04 5.44 13.45
C HIS A 295 1.26 5.83 12.19
N ASN A 296 0.44 6.86 12.29
CA ASN A 296 -0.47 7.30 11.22
C ASN A 296 -0.58 8.83 11.18
N GLN A 297 -1.05 9.34 10.05
CA GLN A 297 -1.16 10.77 9.76
C GLN A 297 -2.60 11.29 9.78
N ASN A 298 -3.57 10.46 10.20
CA ASN A 298 -5.00 10.80 10.13
C ASN A 298 -5.35 12.10 10.88
N ALA A 299 -4.79 12.31 12.07
CA ALA A 299 -5.07 13.51 12.86
C ALA A 299 -4.50 14.77 12.22
N GLY A 300 -3.24 14.72 11.74
CA GLY A 300 -2.60 15.83 11.04
C GLY A 300 -3.33 16.19 9.75
N LEU A 301 -3.66 15.19 8.93
CA LEU A 301 -4.43 15.37 7.70
C LEU A 301 -5.82 15.99 7.94
N ARG A 302 -6.52 15.58 9.01
CA ARG A 302 -7.83 16.14 9.36
C ARG A 302 -7.74 17.63 9.73
N LEU A 303 -6.64 18.04 10.37
CA LEU A 303 -6.39 19.42 10.77
C LEU A 303 -5.76 20.25 9.65
N TRP A 304 -5.32 19.62 8.56
CA TRP A 304 -4.73 20.31 7.43
C TRP A 304 -5.75 21.21 6.74
N ASN A 305 -5.42 22.50 6.69
CA ASN A 305 -6.22 23.48 5.99
C ASN A 305 -5.67 23.67 4.58
N MET A 306 -6.43 23.24 3.58
CA MET A 306 -6.00 23.34 2.19
C MET A 306 -5.84 24.81 1.77
N PRO A 307 -4.65 25.21 1.29
CA PRO A 307 -4.42 26.56 0.83
C PRO A 307 -5.21 26.85 -0.47
N GLY A 308 -5.42 28.13 -0.74
CA GLY A 308 -6.07 28.60 -1.97
C GLY A 308 -7.56 28.93 -1.84
N THR A 309 -8.11 29.48 -2.92
CA THR A 309 -9.46 30.06 -2.98
C THR A 309 -10.46 29.21 -3.77
N ALA A 310 -10.06 28.02 -4.21
CA ALA A 310 -10.96 27.08 -4.88
C ALA A 310 -12.10 26.63 -3.95
N GLU A 311 -13.13 26.01 -4.50
CA GLU A 311 -14.20 25.39 -3.70
C GLU A 311 -13.66 24.23 -2.86
N GLU A 312 -14.26 23.96 -1.69
CA GLU A 312 -13.77 22.91 -0.77
C GLU A 312 -13.76 21.53 -1.42
N GLU A 313 -14.72 21.22 -2.29
CA GLU A 313 -14.74 19.94 -3.01
C GLU A 313 -13.51 19.76 -3.92
N VAL A 314 -13.08 20.85 -4.58
CA VAL A 314 -11.88 20.87 -5.41
C VAL A 314 -10.63 20.78 -4.55
N LYS A 315 -10.59 21.45 -3.39
CA LYS A 315 -9.49 21.32 -2.43
C LYS A 315 -9.37 19.90 -1.86
N ASP A 316 -10.50 19.28 -1.53
CA ASP A 316 -10.55 17.90 -1.07
C ASP A 316 -10.04 16.91 -2.11
N SER A 317 -10.07 17.29 -3.39
CA SER A 317 -9.50 16.52 -4.49
C SER A 317 -7.95 16.52 -4.53
N ARG A 318 -7.30 17.15 -3.56
CA ARG A 318 -5.84 17.24 -3.48
C ARG A 318 -5.30 17.13 -2.06
N ARG A 319 -6.19 17.02 -1.07
CA ARG A 319 -5.87 17.21 0.36
C ARG A 319 -4.74 16.33 0.88
N ILE A 320 -4.70 15.04 0.52
CA ILE A 320 -3.65 14.11 0.95
C ILE A 320 -2.31 14.50 0.34
N ALA A 321 -2.28 14.70 -0.99
CA ALA A 321 -1.05 15.04 -1.70
C ALA A 321 -0.48 16.39 -1.25
N ASP A 322 -1.34 17.40 -1.06
CA ASP A 322 -0.94 18.71 -0.56
C ASP A 322 -0.54 18.69 0.92
N TYR A 323 -1.17 17.87 1.77
CA TYR A 323 -0.73 17.69 3.17
C TYR A 323 0.68 17.11 3.23
N ILE A 324 0.97 16.08 2.42
CA ILE A 324 2.30 15.47 2.35
C ILE A 324 3.34 16.51 1.95
N LYS A 325 3.11 17.25 0.85
CA LYS A 325 4.07 18.24 0.37
C LYS A 325 4.19 19.45 1.30
N GLY A 326 3.06 20.07 1.64
CA GLY A 326 3.02 21.35 2.35
C GLY A 326 3.31 21.24 3.84
N GLU A 327 2.67 20.31 4.56
CA GLU A 327 2.88 20.17 6.01
C GLU A 327 4.07 19.27 6.31
N LEU A 328 4.12 18.05 5.76
CA LEU A 328 5.16 17.09 6.13
C LEU A 328 6.51 17.45 5.54
N GLU A 329 6.62 17.63 4.23
CA GLU A 329 7.91 17.84 3.55
C GLU A 329 8.40 19.28 3.70
N ASP A 330 7.57 20.27 3.36
CA ASP A 330 8.00 21.68 3.33
C ASP A 330 8.17 22.28 4.72
N LYS A 331 7.25 22.02 5.65
CA LYS A 331 7.28 22.63 6.98
C LYS A 331 7.95 21.77 8.03
N LEU A 332 7.57 20.50 8.15
CA LEU A 332 8.10 19.59 9.19
C LEU A 332 9.39 18.88 8.78
N LYS A 333 9.78 18.95 7.51
CA LYS A 333 10.98 18.28 6.95
C LYS A 333 10.95 16.75 7.18
N GLN A 334 9.76 16.17 7.15
CA GLN A 334 9.51 14.74 7.24
C GLN A 334 9.28 14.17 5.84
N TYR A 335 10.25 13.42 5.34
CA TYR A 335 10.24 12.88 3.98
C TYR A 335 9.90 11.39 4.00
N PHE A 336 8.64 11.07 3.68
CA PHE A 336 8.20 9.68 3.58
C PHE A 336 8.36 9.10 2.17
N PHE A 337 8.29 9.95 1.15
CA PHE A 337 8.44 9.57 -0.25
C PHE A 337 9.88 9.81 -0.70
N ASN A 338 10.23 10.95 -1.29
CA ASN A 338 11.58 11.19 -1.79
C ASN A 338 12.22 12.38 -1.08
N GLN A 339 13.48 12.23 -0.66
CA GLN A 339 14.25 13.38 -0.16
C GLN A 339 14.68 14.29 -1.33
N PRO A 340 14.80 15.62 -1.10
CA PRO A 340 15.29 16.56 -2.10
C PRO A 340 16.73 16.27 -2.57
#